data_AF-A0A1L9QKX9-F1
#
_entry.id   AF-A0A1L9QKX9-F1
#
_cell.length_a   1.000
_cell.length_b   1.000
_cell.length_c   1.000
_cell.angle_alpha   90.00
_cell.angle_beta   90.00
_cell.angle_gamma   90.00
#
_symmetry.space_group_name_H-M   'P 1'
#
loop_
_entity.id
_entity.type
_entity.pdbx_description
1 polymer ?
#
loop_
_entity_poly.entity_id
_entity_poly.type
_entity_poly.pdbx_seq_one_letter_code
_entity_poly.pdbx_strand_id
1 'polypeptide(L)'
;MPHSLFPSALRDGDNFEQLIQDMVQDFPGYANRMIQRQRDLIKPNPLPSVITVGKPDFDPLPLPFEEEIPDNSRQVFLTSLERTYEGLSIVDRQVYYWLFLSETEQGWELVLLLSAVTDGERLFRLPESREAAISEAIRIWLRDYQFNQKASFYSSERES
;
A
#
# COMPACT_ATOMS: atom_id res chain seq x y z
N MET A 1 9.09 -5.44 -34.37
CA MET A 1 8.67 -4.55 -33.27
C MET A 1 7.17 -4.76 -33.08
N PRO A 2 6.69 -5.38 -32.00
CA PRO A 2 5.26 -5.37 -31.74
C PRO A 2 4.87 -4.01 -31.17
N HIS A 3 3.81 -3.45 -31.74
CA HIS A 3 3.19 -2.19 -31.35
C HIS A 3 2.48 -2.40 -30.00
N SER A 4 2.72 -1.52 -29.01
CA SER A 4 2.05 -1.59 -27.71
C SER A 4 0.54 -1.39 -27.91
N LEU A 5 -0.27 -2.35 -27.42
CA LEU A 5 -1.73 -2.37 -27.55
C LEU A 5 -2.45 -1.67 -26.37
N PHE A 6 -1.72 -0.92 -25.54
CA PHE A 6 -2.31 -0.14 -24.46
C PHE A 6 -2.13 1.35 -24.78
N PRO A 7 -3.22 2.11 -25.02
CA PRO A 7 -3.10 3.55 -25.17
C PRO A 7 -2.69 4.15 -23.82
N SER A 8 -1.51 4.80 -23.77
CA SER A 8 -1.02 5.66 -22.68
C SER A 8 -1.88 6.91 -22.48
N ALA A 9 -3.19 6.77 -22.38
CA ALA A 9 -4.11 7.89 -22.51
C ALA A 9 -5.05 8.02 -21.30
N LEU A 10 -4.49 8.21 -20.10
CA LEU A 10 -5.13 8.94 -19.00
C LEU A 10 -4.06 9.69 -18.20
N ARG A 11 -4.14 11.02 -18.22
CA ARG A 11 -3.35 12.00 -17.46
C ARG A 11 -2.79 11.44 -16.14
N ASP A 12 -1.46 11.48 -16.01
CA ASP A 12 -0.67 10.94 -14.90
C ASP A 12 -1.12 11.41 -13.50
N GLY A 13 -1.79 12.55 -13.37
CA GLY A 13 -2.28 13.08 -12.08
C GLY A 13 -3.50 12.34 -11.52
N ASP A 14 -4.59 12.30 -12.29
CA ASP A 14 -5.90 11.80 -11.83
C ASP A 14 -5.90 10.27 -11.65
N ASN A 15 -5.10 9.55 -12.46
CA ASN A 15 -5.01 8.09 -12.38
C ASN A 15 -4.33 7.61 -11.08
N PHE A 16 -3.27 8.28 -10.65
CA PHE A 16 -2.54 7.88 -9.44
C PHE A 16 -3.31 8.23 -8.16
N GLU A 17 -3.89 9.41 -8.07
CA GLU A 17 -4.68 9.75 -6.88
C GLU A 17 -5.89 8.83 -6.74
N GLN A 18 -6.58 8.52 -7.86
CA GLN A 18 -7.70 7.57 -7.85
C GLN A 18 -7.24 6.16 -7.45
N LEU A 19 -6.13 5.66 -8.02
CA LEU A 19 -5.51 4.39 -7.64
C LEU A 19 -5.29 4.31 -6.12
N ILE A 20 -4.68 5.34 -5.53
CA ILE A 20 -4.41 5.37 -4.09
C ILE A 20 -5.71 5.46 -3.30
N GLN A 21 -6.69 6.27 -3.73
CA GLN A 21 -7.99 6.37 -3.07
C GLN A 21 -8.72 5.02 -3.04
N ASP A 22 -8.73 4.30 -4.16
CA ASP A 22 -9.30 2.95 -4.26
C ASP A 22 -8.55 1.98 -3.35
N MET A 23 -7.20 2.02 -3.36
CA MET A 23 -6.36 1.18 -2.52
C MET A 23 -6.65 1.37 -1.04
N VAL A 24 -6.79 2.61 -0.59
CA VAL A 24 -7.01 2.97 0.81
C VAL A 24 -8.32 2.41 1.35
N GLN A 25 -9.37 2.33 0.52
CA GLN A 25 -10.64 1.71 0.92
C GLN A 25 -10.48 0.21 1.17
N ASP A 26 -9.71 -0.48 0.34
CA ASP A 26 -9.52 -1.92 0.43
C ASP A 26 -8.37 -2.34 1.36
N PHE A 27 -7.48 -1.40 1.69
CA PHE A 27 -6.23 -1.65 2.39
C PHE A 27 -6.41 -2.45 3.70
N PRO A 28 -7.36 -2.13 4.60
CA PRO A 28 -7.56 -2.91 5.82
C PRO A 28 -7.83 -4.40 5.53
N GLY A 29 -8.62 -4.71 4.49
CA GLY A 29 -8.94 -6.08 4.11
C GLY A 29 -7.70 -6.85 3.63
N TYR A 30 -6.92 -6.26 2.74
CA TYR A 30 -5.70 -6.89 2.21
C TYR A 30 -4.61 -7.03 3.27
N ALA A 31 -4.39 -5.97 4.06
CA ALA A 31 -3.39 -5.96 5.13
C ALA A 31 -3.71 -7.00 6.21
N ASN A 32 -4.94 -7.02 6.73
CA ASN A 32 -5.35 -7.97 7.77
C ASN A 32 -5.24 -9.41 7.29
N ARG A 33 -5.64 -9.69 6.04
CA ARG A 33 -5.49 -11.01 5.44
C ARG A 33 -4.02 -11.44 5.41
N MET A 34 -3.10 -10.54 5.04
CA MET A 34 -1.68 -10.90 4.95
C MET A 34 -1.02 -11.04 6.32
N ILE A 35 -1.33 -10.16 7.28
CA ILE A 35 -0.86 -10.26 8.66
C ILE A 35 -1.27 -11.61 9.26
N GLN A 36 -2.52 -12.03 9.06
CA GLN A 36 -3.00 -13.32 9.55
C GLN A 36 -2.35 -14.50 8.82
N ARG A 37 -2.16 -14.39 7.50
CA ARG A 37 -1.52 -15.44 6.70
C ARG A 37 -0.05 -15.66 7.09
N GLN A 38 0.63 -14.59 7.52
CA GLN A 38 2.03 -14.62 7.94
C GLN A 38 2.20 -14.65 9.47
N ARG A 39 1.16 -15.02 10.22
CA ARG A 39 1.14 -14.97 11.70
C ARG A 39 2.34 -15.63 12.38
N ASP A 40 2.89 -16.70 11.81
CA ASP A 40 3.97 -17.45 12.43
C ASP A 40 5.32 -16.73 12.28
N LEU A 41 5.43 -15.83 11.29
CA LEU A 41 6.60 -14.98 10.99
C LEU A 41 6.52 -13.60 11.66
N ILE A 42 5.30 -13.14 11.99
CA ILE A 42 5.07 -11.84 12.61
C ILE A 42 5.12 -11.96 14.13
N LYS A 43 5.93 -11.10 14.75
CA LYS A 43 6.01 -10.91 16.21
C LYS A 43 5.86 -9.42 16.53
N PRO A 44 5.34 -9.06 17.71
CA PRO A 44 4.81 -9.93 18.77
C PRO A 44 3.38 -10.44 18.50
N ASN A 45 2.95 -11.44 19.30
CA ASN A 45 1.55 -11.86 19.43
C ASN A 45 1.00 -11.19 20.72
N PRO A 46 -0.19 -10.57 20.74
CA PRO A 46 -1.27 -10.61 19.75
C PRO A 46 -0.94 -9.88 18.44
N LEU A 47 -1.44 -10.39 17.31
CA LEU A 47 -1.31 -9.71 16.04
C LEU A 47 -2.21 -8.46 15.99
N PRO A 48 -1.72 -7.35 15.43
CA PRO A 48 -2.53 -6.18 15.18
C PRO A 48 -3.50 -6.39 14.02
N SER A 49 -4.60 -5.64 14.04
CA SER A 49 -5.54 -5.50 12.94
C SER A 49 -5.61 -4.04 12.53
N VAL A 50 -5.44 -3.77 11.23
CA VAL A 50 -5.74 -2.47 10.63
C VAL A 50 -7.26 -2.25 10.71
N ILE A 51 -7.68 -1.15 11.32
CA ILE A 51 -9.09 -0.77 11.49
C ILE A 51 -9.51 0.20 10.40
N THR A 52 -8.69 1.22 10.14
CA THR A 52 -8.96 2.23 9.13
C THR A 52 -7.65 2.87 8.66
N VAL A 53 -7.72 3.56 7.53
CA VAL A 53 -6.63 4.31 6.92
C VAL A 53 -7.08 5.75 6.77
N GLY A 54 -6.21 6.68 7.14
CA GLY A 54 -6.45 8.11 7.03
C GLY A 54 -6.44 8.59 5.58
N LYS A 55 -6.70 9.89 5.38
CA LYS A 55 -6.60 10.52 4.07
C LYS A 55 -5.14 10.43 3.57
N PRO A 56 -4.91 10.01 2.31
CA PRO A 56 -3.58 10.04 1.71
C PRO A 56 -3.04 11.46 1.60
N ASP A 57 -1.74 11.59 1.80
CA ASP A 57 -0.99 12.81 1.52
C ASP A 57 -0.05 12.56 0.34
N PHE A 58 -0.22 13.36 -0.71
CA PHE A 58 0.53 13.24 -1.96
C PHE A 58 1.71 14.21 -2.02
N ASP A 59 1.84 15.13 -1.06
CA ASP A 59 3.01 15.98 -0.93
C ASP A 59 4.16 15.13 -0.35
N PRO A 60 5.30 14.99 -1.08
CA PRO A 60 6.40 14.16 -0.61
C PRO A 60 6.94 14.64 0.73
N LEU A 61 6.88 13.77 1.73
CA LEU A 61 7.44 14.00 3.06
C LEU A 61 8.90 13.53 3.12
N PRO A 62 9.75 14.17 3.95
CA PRO A 62 11.09 13.67 4.21
C PRO A 62 11.05 12.24 4.74
N LEU A 63 12.07 11.46 4.37
CA LEU A 63 12.17 10.07 4.79
C LEU A 63 12.47 9.98 6.29
N PRO A 64 11.84 9.04 7.00
CA PRO A 64 12.06 8.85 8.42
C PRO A 64 13.40 8.16 8.72
N PHE A 65 13.98 7.50 7.72
CA PHE A 65 15.20 6.71 7.81
C PHE A 65 16.07 6.98 6.56
N GLU A 66 17.37 6.76 6.68
CA GLU A 66 18.28 6.83 5.53
C GLU A 66 17.98 5.66 4.59
N GLU A 67 17.54 5.99 3.36
CA GLU A 67 17.11 5.02 2.36
C GLU A 67 17.34 5.61 0.97
N GLU A 68 17.78 4.78 0.03
CA GLU A 68 17.91 5.17 -1.37
C GLU A 68 16.55 5.04 -2.07
N ILE A 69 15.98 6.16 -2.51
CA ILE A 69 14.71 6.15 -3.24
C ILE A 69 14.98 5.87 -4.71
N PRO A 70 14.35 4.85 -5.30
CA PRO A 70 14.55 4.58 -6.71
C PRO A 70 14.02 5.70 -7.60
N ASP A 71 14.80 6.02 -8.63
CA ASP A 71 14.45 7.02 -9.63
C ASP A 71 13.09 6.73 -10.28
N ASN A 72 12.35 7.79 -10.61
CA ASN A 72 11.02 7.72 -11.25
C ASN A 72 9.90 7.07 -10.41
N SER A 73 10.05 7.01 -9.09
CA SER A 73 8.96 6.64 -8.19
C SER A 73 8.17 7.86 -7.71
N ARG A 74 6.87 7.66 -7.47
CA ARG A 74 5.99 8.62 -6.81
C ARG A 74 5.75 8.22 -5.37
N GLN A 75 5.93 9.17 -4.48
CA GLN A 75 5.66 9.00 -3.06
C GLN A 75 4.18 9.27 -2.75
N VAL A 76 3.62 8.46 -1.87
CA VAL A 76 2.40 8.79 -1.13
C VAL A 76 2.59 8.41 0.34
N PHE A 77 2.16 9.30 1.23
CA PHE A 77 2.17 9.06 2.65
C PHE A 77 0.79 8.65 3.14
N LEU A 78 0.74 7.56 3.91
CA LEU A 78 -0.47 7.02 4.50
C LEU A 78 -0.32 6.90 6.01
N THR A 79 -1.45 7.00 6.71
CA THR A 79 -1.53 6.62 8.12
C THR A 79 -2.63 5.60 8.32
N SER A 80 -2.42 4.63 9.20
CA SER A 80 -3.48 3.69 9.61
C SER A 80 -3.66 3.69 11.12
N LEU A 81 -4.87 3.36 11.56
CA LEU A 81 -5.14 3.00 12.94
C LEU A 81 -5.15 1.49 13.04
N GLU A 82 -4.22 0.93 13.81
CA GLU A 82 -4.16 -0.49 14.14
C GLU A 82 -4.63 -0.73 15.57
N ARG A 83 -5.26 -1.87 15.79
CA ARG A 83 -5.72 -2.34 17.10
C ARG A 83 -5.11 -3.70 17.43
N THR A 84 -4.58 -3.82 18.63
CA THR A 84 -4.09 -5.08 19.20
C THR A 84 -4.88 -5.41 20.47
N TYR A 85 -5.27 -6.68 20.61
CA TYR A 85 -6.00 -7.18 21.80
C TYR A 85 -5.05 -7.92 22.74
N GLU A 86 -4.48 -7.21 23.71
CA GLU A 86 -3.50 -7.72 24.67
C GLU A 86 -4.22 -8.24 25.94
N GLY A 87 -4.69 -9.49 25.87
CA GLY A 87 -5.46 -10.10 26.96
C GLY A 87 -6.82 -9.42 27.12
N LEU A 88 -7.00 -8.68 28.22
CA LEU A 88 -8.21 -7.88 28.48
C LEU A 88 -8.07 -6.40 28.06
N SER A 89 -6.88 -6.01 27.57
CA SER A 89 -6.59 -4.64 27.16
C SER A 89 -6.68 -4.48 25.65
N ILE A 90 -7.09 -3.29 25.21
CA ILE A 90 -7.08 -2.88 23.81
C ILE A 90 -6.01 -1.81 23.66
N VAL A 91 -5.07 -2.02 22.74
CA VAL A 91 -4.03 -1.06 22.39
C VAL A 91 -4.27 -0.59 20.97
N ASP A 92 -4.55 0.69 20.82
CA ASP A 92 -4.66 1.35 19.53
C ASP A 92 -3.35 2.07 19.21
N ARG A 93 -2.86 1.92 17.98
CA ARG A 93 -1.59 2.51 17.53
C ARG A 93 -1.74 3.05 16.11
N GLN A 94 -1.26 4.27 15.91
CA GLN A 94 -1.12 4.82 14.58
C GLN A 94 0.17 4.30 13.92
N VAL A 95 0.05 3.82 12.69
CA VAL A 95 1.19 3.40 11.85
C VAL A 95 1.28 4.35 10.67
N TYR A 96 2.52 4.70 10.32
CA TYR A 96 2.86 5.60 9.23
C TYR A 96 3.51 4.81 8.11
N TYR A 97 3.17 5.12 6.87
CA TYR A 97 3.72 4.46 5.70
C TYR A 97 4.15 5.49 4.65
N TRP A 98 5.36 5.34 4.13
CA TRP A 98 5.86 6.03 2.94
C TRP A 98 5.90 5.00 1.82
N LEU A 99 4.97 5.12 0.89
CA LEU A 99 4.85 4.22 -0.25
C LEU A 99 5.47 4.89 -1.46
N PHE A 100 6.30 4.15 -2.17
CA PHE A 100 6.90 4.56 -3.42
C PHE A 100 6.42 3.62 -4.51
N LEU A 101 5.71 4.17 -5.49
CA LEU A 101 5.18 3.41 -6.62
C LEU A 101 5.76 3.94 -7.93
N SER A 102 6.02 3.04 -8.87
CA SER A 102 6.41 3.39 -10.23
C SER A 102 5.36 2.89 -11.22
N GLU A 103 5.11 3.67 -12.27
CA GLU A 103 4.28 3.23 -13.38
C GLU A 103 5.13 2.45 -14.39
N THR A 104 4.69 1.25 -14.75
CA THR A 104 5.29 0.40 -15.77
C THR A 104 4.31 0.15 -16.91
N GLU A 105 4.77 -0.48 -17.99
CA GLU A 105 3.87 -0.89 -19.10
C GLU A 105 2.77 -1.86 -18.64
N GLN A 106 2.97 -2.56 -17.52
CA GLN A 106 2.04 -3.53 -16.97
C GLN A 106 1.06 -2.89 -15.96
N GLY A 107 1.40 -1.72 -15.42
CA GLY A 107 0.62 -0.93 -14.47
C GLY A 107 1.47 -0.37 -13.33
N TRP A 108 0.82 0.08 -12.25
CA TRP A 108 1.50 0.58 -11.06
C TRP A 108 2.13 -0.54 -10.22
N GLU A 109 3.39 -0.39 -9.85
CA GLU A 109 4.13 -1.35 -9.03
C GLU A 109 4.63 -0.70 -7.74
N LEU A 110 4.57 -1.45 -6.63
CA LEU A 110 5.20 -1.04 -5.38
C LEU A 110 6.72 -1.25 -5.49
N VAL A 111 7.45 -0.16 -5.37
CA VAL A 111 8.92 -0.16 -5.41
C VAL A 111 9.48 -0.32 -4.01
N LEU A 112 9.04 0.54 -3.09
CA LEU A 112 9.52 0.58 -1.72
C LEU A 112 8.37 0.93 -0.78
N LEU A 113 8.37 0.30 0.39
CA LEU A 113 7.52 0.66 1.52
C LEU A 113 8.43 0.91 2.71
N LEU A 114 8.33 2.09 3.30
CA LEU A 114 8.86 2.34 4.64
C LEU A 114 7.70 2.46 5.60
N SER A 115 7.83 1.85 6.78
CA SER A 115 6.78 1.85 7.78
C SER A 115 7.31 2.12 9.17
N ALA A 116 6.59 2.94 9.92
CA ALA A 116 7.01 3.35 11.26
C ALA A 116 5.84 3.52 12.22
N VAL A 117 6.16 3.46 13.51
CA VAL A 117 5.29 3.83 14.62
C VAL A 117 5.97 4.91 15.46
N THR A 118 5.22 5.62 16.28
CA THR A 118 5.78 6.64 17.19
C THR A 118 5.41 6.39 18.63
N ASP A 119 6.27 6.84 19.54
CA ASP A 119 5.98 7.01 20.97
C ASP A 119 5.61 8.46 21.32
N GLY A 120 5.52 9.35 20.33
CA GLY A 120 5.26 10.79 20.47
C GLY A 120 6.50 11.66 20.33
N GLU A 121 7.70 11.10 20.48
CA GLU A 121 8.96 11.83 20.33
C GLU A 121 9.81 11.33 19.16
N ARG A 122 9.76 10.03 18.89
CA ARG A 122 10.59 9.38 17.87
C ARG A 122 9.79 8.44 16.99
N LEU A 123 10.29 8.23 15.78
CA LEU A 123 9.79 7.20 14.87
C LEU A 123 10.64 5.93 15.01
N PHE A 124 9.95 4.80 15.09
CA PHE A 124 10.55 3.47 15.12
C PHE A 124 10.08 2.70 13.91
N ARG A 125 11.02 2.18 13.12
CA ARG A 125 10.69 1.31 11.98
C ARG A 125 9.93 0.09 12.48
N LEU A 126 8.91 -0.34 11.74
CA LEU A 126 8.27 -1.62 12.03
C LEU A 126 9.28 -2.78 11.87
N PRO A 127 9.04 -3.92 12.54
CA PRO A 127 9.79 -5.13 12.25
C PRO A 127 9.71 -5.48 10.75
N GLU A 128 10.82 -5.95 10.18
CA GLU A 128 10.92 -6.29 8.75
C GLU A 128 9.81 -7.25 8.30
N SER A 129 9.47 -8.26 9.10
CA SER A 129 8.39 -9.19 8.77
C SER A 129 7.00 -8.53 8.70
N ARG A 130 6.77 -7.46 9.47
CA ARG A 130 5.54 -6.65 9.35
C ARG A 130 5.55 -5.81 8.08
N GLU A 131 6.66 -5.14 7.79
CA GLU A 131 6.80 -4.33 6.57
C GLU A 131 6.67 -5.20 5.30
N ALA A 132 7.25 -6.41 5.31
CA ALA A 132 7.12 -7.39 4.24
C ALA A 132 5.66 -7.86 4.05
N ALA A 133 4.94 -8.14 5.14
CA ALA A 133 3.53 -8.53 5.05
C ALA A 133 2.65 -7.40 4.47
N ILE A 134 2.89 -6.14 4.85
CA ILE A 134 2.15 -5.01 4.29
C ILE A 134 2.53 -4.78 2.82
N SER A 135 3.82 -4.88 2.49
CA SER A 135 4.30 -4.78 1.11
C SER A 135 3.62 -5.81 0.20
N GLU A 136 3.54 -7.06 0.65
CA GLU A 136 2.88 -8.13 -0.11
C GLU A 136 1.37 -7.89 -0.22
N ALA A 137 0.72 -7.36 0.82
CA ALA A 137 -0.69 -6.99 0.75
C ALA A 137 -0.96 -5.94 -0.34
N ILE A 138 -0.12 -4.90 -0.41
CA ILE A 138 -0.19 -3.85 -1.44
C ILE A 138 0.08 -4.43 -2.83
N ARG A 139 1.11 -5.25 -3.00
CA ARG A 139 1.44 -5.89 -4.29
C ARG A 139 0.28 -6.73 -4.83
N ILE A 140 -0.39 -7.49 -3.97
CA ILE A 140 -1.56 -8.28 -4.35
C ILE A 140 -2.72 -7.36 -4.75
N TRP A 141 -2.98 -6.29 -3.99
CA TRP A 141 -4.01 -5.33 -4.33
C TRP A 141 -3.78 -4.69 -5.70
N LEU A 142 -2.56 -4.20 -5.97
CA LEU A 142 -2.18 -3.60 -7.25
C LEU A 142 -2.43 -4.56 -8.42
N ARG A 143 -2.03 -5.83 -8.26
CA ARG A 143 -2.25 -6.86 -9.29
C ARG A 143 -3.74 -7.08 -9.55
N ASP A 144 -4.53 -7.19 -8.50
CA ASP A 144 -5.97 -7.44 -8.60
C ASP A 144 -6.69 -6.22 -9.22
N TYR A 145 -6.27 -5.00 -8.87
CA TYR A 145 -6.74 -3.74 -9.46
C TYR A 145 -6.47 -3.68 -10.98
N GLN A 146 -5.24 -3.95 -11.40
CA GLN A 146 -4.86 -4.00 -12.81
C GLN A 146 -5.62 -5.07 -13.60
N PHE A 147 -5.85 -6.24 -12.99
CA PHE A 147 -6.62 -7.32 -13.62
C PHE A 147 -8.08 -6.89 -13.87
N ASN A 148 -8.71 -6.25 -12.88
CA ASN A 148 -10.09 -5.78 -12.98
C ASN A 148 -10.24 -4.66 -14.04
N GLN A 149 -9.27 -3.76 -14.15
CA GLN A 149 -9.25 -2.73 -15.21
C GLN A 149 -9.19 -3.37 -16.61
N LYS A 150 -8.30 -4.34 -16.81
CA LYS A 150 -8.17 -5.05 -18.11
C LYS A 150 -9.46 -5.81 -18.45
N ALA A 151 -10.06 -6.49 -17.47
CA ALA A 151 -11.32 -7.21 -17.69
C ALA A 151 -12.47 -6.27 -18.09
N SER A 152 -12.57 -5.12 -17.44
CA SER A 152 -13.57 -4.09 -17.77
C SER A 152 -13.41 -3.55 -19.19
N PHE A 153 -12.17 -3.33 -19.64
CA PHE A 153 -11.87 -2.86 -21.00
C PHE A 153 -12.33 -3.88 -22.06
N TYR A 154 -11.95 -5.15 -21.91
CA TYR A 154 -12.33 -6.19 -22.87
C TYR A 154 -13.84 -6.47 -22.93
N SER A 155 -14.57 -6.24 -21.83
CA SER A 155 -16.03 -6.33 -21.84
C SER A 155 -16.66 -5.19 -22.65
N SER A 156 -16.10 -3.97 -22.57
CA SER A 156 -16.64 -2.81 -23.31
C SER A 156 -16.40 -2.87 -24.82
N GLU A 157 -15.29 -3.45 -25.28
CA GLU A 157 -14.99 -3.61 -26.71
C GLU A 157 -15.86 -4.69 -27.39
N ARG A 158 -16.40 -5.65 -26.63
CA ARG A 158 -17.27 -6.70 -27.18
C ARG A 158 -18.72 -6.26 -27.38
N GLU A 159 -19.11 -5.14 -26.77
CA GLU A 159 -20.47 -4.59 -26.84
C GLU A 159 -20.57 -3.42 -27.85
N SER A 160 -19.49 -3.08 -28.55
CA SER A 160 -19.41 -2.06 -29.62
C SER A 160 -19.34 -2.69 -31.01
#